data_AF-A0A7W3RK55-F1
#
_entry.id   AF-A0A7W3RK55-F1
#
_cell.length_a   1.000
_cell.length_b   1.000
_cell.length_c   1.000
_cell.angle_alpha   90.00
_cell.angle_beta   90.00
_cell.angle_gamma   90.00
#
_symmetry.space_group_name_H-M   'P 1'
#
loop_
_entity.id
_entity.type
_entity.pdbx_description
1 polymer ?
#
loop_
_entity_poly.entity_id
_entity_poly.type
_entity_poly.pdbx_seq_one_letter_code
_entity_poly.pdbx_strand_id
1 'polypeptide(L)'
;MTEGHSALGYRSLYGGWAMRRWWKVWCAAVAVLALAGWLCAPYVKDRWLLRTACDGALPSGPVRQLAAGGGHFAGADTTEHAGLGDYECDLRFAGHGDATWVVRMSAYTRRDDRDTEFLLSFPQDGFSPVYPLAGDLPGVVDDAGELQFLLRCPALGKDAAGRPRRMLVVAAPGKDTTRAPRAVYETVVPLVNSASRHLGCGAKPLTVPKDTGSVLPDSAHPPRGIPVSGAAGTGCGWAARARLPLSGNWQVQPLLNDTSPGGRCDLTLRNGPAGQTELSLAAWYGDWSDRLVTDSGVRMPLTATARCDGEAANFAIRASKSIGDARRRVLLRSFAEDQVERHGCSGLRLTG
;
A
#
# COMPACT_ATOMS: atom_id res chain seq x y z
N MET A 1 104.58 -18.71 1.84
CA MET A 1 104.72 -17.39 2.48
C MET A 1 104.92 -16.40 1.35
N THR A 2 103.99 -15.53 0.99
CA THR A 2 103.10 -14.71 1.80
C THR A 2 101.80 -14.40 1.03
N GLU A 3 100.67 -14.48 1.74
CA GLU A 3 99.35 -13.98 1.37
C GLU A 3 99.33 -12.44 1.38
N GLY A 4 98.49 -11.85 0.53
CA GLY A 4 98.25 -10.40 0.49
C GLY A 4 96.84 -10.10 0.00
N HIS A 5 95.96 -9.85 0.97
CA HIS A 5 94.51 -9.70 0.85
C HIS A 5 94.02 -8.49 0.06
N SER A 6 92.96 -8.73 -0.73
CA SER A 6 92.02 -7.74 -1.26
C SER A 6 91.14 -7.16 -0.14
N ALA A 7 90.97 -5.85 -0.10
CA ALA A 7 89.90 -5.19 0.67
C ALA A 7 89.41 -3.91 -0.04
N LEU A 8 88.33 -4.04 -0.81
CA LEU A 8 87.52 -2.92 -1.31
C LEU A 8 86.47 -2.61 -0.23
N GLY A 9 86.71 -1.57 0.56
CA GLY A 9 85.73 -1.04 1.52
C GLY A 9 84.74 -0.11 0.83
N TYR A 10 83.52 -0.59 0.58
CA TYR A 10 82.38 0.25 0.22
C TYR A 10 81.93 1.06 1.44
N ARG A 11 82.11 2.39 1.39
CA ARG A 11 81.45 3.34 2.30
C ARG A 11 79.95 3.39 1.98
N SER A 12 79.13 2.78 2.83
CA SER A 12 77.69 3.05 2.88
C SER A 12 77.41 4.06 4.00
N LEU A 13 77.34 5.33 3.63
CA LEU A 13 76.75 6.40 4.44
C LEU A 13 75.71 7.07 3.53
N TYR A 14 74.56 7.42 4.11
CA TYR A 14 73.34 7.98 3.49
C TYR A 14 72.25 6.95 3.10
N GLY A 15 71.34 6.68 4.05
CA GLY A 15 70.10 5.94 3.74
C GLY A 15 69.03 5.88 4.84
N GLY A 16 69.33 6.25 6.09
CA GLY A 16 68.38 6.06 7.21
C GLY A 16 67.31 7.14 7.40
N TRP A 17 67.54 8.37 6.93
CA TRP A 17 66.64 9.51 7.22
C TRP A 17 65.54 9.71 6.18
N ALA A 18 65.80 9.38 4.90
CA ALA A 18 64.79 9.43 3.86
C ALA A 18 63.69 8.36 4.09
N MET A 19 64.07 7.10 4.40
CA MET A 19 63.11 6.01 4.63
C MET A 19 62.13 6.29 5.78
N ARG A 20 62.58 6.87 6.90
CA ARG A 20 61.68 7.22 8.03
C ARG A 20 60.65 8.29 7.67
N ARG A 21 61.01 9.24 6.80
CA ARG A 21 60.09 10.29 6.35
C ARG A 21 59.05 9.75 5.38
N TRP A 22 59.44 8.89 4.46
CA TRP A 22 58.54 8.22 3.52
C TRP A 22 57.57 7.24 4.19
N TRP A 23 58.03 6.51 5.22
CA TRP A 23 57.18 5.64 6.03
C TRP A 23 56.06 6.40 6.75
N LYS A 24 56.37 7.56 7.35
CA LYS A 24 55.35 8.40 8.02
C LYS A 24 54.30 8.93 7.04
N VAL A 25 54.72 9.33 5.84
CA VAL A 25 53.80 9.78 4.78
C VAL A 25 52.90 8.63 4.32
N TRP A 26 53.45 7.43 4.15
CA TRP A 26 52.67 6.23 3.82
C TRP A 26 51.67 5.86 4.91
N CYS A 27 52.07 5.82 6.18
CA CYS A 27 51.15 5.54 7.28
C CYS A 27 50.04 6.60 7.39
N ALA A 28 50.37 7.88 7.19
CA ALA A 28 49.38 8.95 7.18
C ALA A 28 48.40 8.81 6.01
N ALA A 29 48.89 8.49 4.81
CA ALA A 29 48.05 8.25 3.64
C ALA A 29 47.11 7.04 3.85
N VAL A 30 47.62 5.93 4.39
CA VAL A 30 46.80 4.75 4.71
C VAL A 30 45.76 5.08 5.77
N ALA A 31 46.12 5.83 6.82
CA ALA A 31 45.18 6.25 7.86
C ALA A 31 44.07 7.15 7.30
N VAL A 32 44.41 8.10 6.41
CA VAL A 32 43.42 8.97 5.76
C VAL A 32 42.52 8.17 4.82
N LEU A 33 43.06 7.22 4.05
CA LEU A 33 42.26 6.36 3.17
C LEU A 33 41.35 5.42 3.96
N ALA A 34 41.83 4.87 5.08
CA ALA A 34 41.02 4.04 5.97
C ALA A 34 39.88 4.85 6.61
N LEU A 35 40.18 6.07 7.07
CA LEU A 35 39.18 6.98 7.64
C LEU A 35 38.15 7.40 6.59
N ALA A 36 38.60 7.77 5.38
CA ALA A 36 37.71 8.12 4.28
C ALA A 36 36.85 6.93 3.85
N GLY A 37 37.44 5.73 3.75
CA GLY A 37 36.71 4.49 3.48
C GLY A 37 35.64 4.19 4.54
N TRP A 38 35.97 4.38 5.81
CA TRP A 38 35.03 4.21 6.92
C TRP A 38 33.87 5.21 6.87
N LEU A 39 34.15 6.48 6.57
CA LEU A 39 33.13 7.52 6.40
C LEU A 39 32.23 7.29 5.18
N CYS A 40 32.77 6.73 4.09
CA CYS A 40 32.01 6.47 2.86
C CYS A 40 31.26 5.13 2.87
N ALA A 41 31.69 4.15 3.67
CA ALA A 41 31.08 2.82 3.75
C ALA A 41 29.54 2.82 3.88
N PRO A 42 28.91 3.60 4.77
CA PRO A 42 27.46 3.55 4.90
C PRO A 42 26.72 4.11 3.68
N TYR A 43 27.28 5.11 2.98
CA TYR A 43 26.69 5.64 1.76
C TYR A 43 26.78 4.66 0.58
N VAL A 44 27.89 3.92 0.48
CA VAL A 44 28.04 2.85 -0.51
C VAL A 44 27.05 1.72 -0.22
N LYS A 45 26.92 1.33 1.05
CA LYS A 45 25.92 0.34 1.48
C LYS A 45 24.50 0.80 1.15
N ASP A 46 24.14 2.03 1.46
CA ASP A 46 22.81 2.58 1.15
C ASP A 46 22.52 2.56 -0.35
N ARG A 47 23.49 2.99 -1.16
CA ARG A 47 23.34 3.02 -2.62
C ARG A 47 23.24 1.61 -3.20
N TRP A 48 23.97 0.66 -2.63
CA TRP A 48 23.89 -0.73 -3.04
C TRP A 48 22.53 -1.34 -2.65
N LEU A 49 22.10 -1.18 -1.39
CA LEU A 49 20.80 -1.67 -0.91
C LEU A 49 19.64 -1.12 -1.73
N LEU A 50 19.60 0.19 -2.02
CA LEU A 50 18.53 0.75 -2.86
C LEU A 50 18.52 0.21 -4.30
N ARG A 51 19.66 -0.25 -4.81
CA ARG A 51 19.78 -0.82 -6.16
C ARG A 51 19.41 -2.29 -6.22
N THR A 52 19.56 -3.02 -5.13
CA THR A 52 19.36 -4.48 -5.09
C THR A 52 18.07 -4.88 -4.38
N ALA A 53 17.62 -4.09 -3.40
CA ALA A 53 16.38 -4.34 -2.69
C ALA A 53 15.17 -4.26 -3.62
N CYS A 54 14.25 -5.21 -3.47
CA CYS A 54 13.01 -5.29 -4.25
C CYS A 54 13.25 -5.20 -5.76
N ASP A 55 14.25 -5.93 -6.26
CA ASP A 55 14.68 -5.93 -7.66
C ASP A 55 15.07 -4.55 -8.21
N GLY A 56 15.54 -3.66 -7.32
CA GLY A 56 15.93 -2.30 -7.67
C GLY A 56 14.75 -1.38 -7.99
N ALA A 57 13.54 -1.73 -7.57
CA ALA A 57 12.33 -0.93 -7.81
C ALA A 57 12.24 0.33 -6.95
N LEU A 58 13.03 0.43 -5.89
CA LEU A 58 12.94 1.50 -4.90
C LEU A 58 13.62 2.80 -5.34
N PRO A 59 12.91 3.94 -5.42
CA PRO A 59 13.51 5.20 -5.80
C PRO A 59 14.24 5.85 -4.60
N SER A 60 15.49 6.28 -4.82
CA SER A 60 16.34 6.77 -3.73
C SER A 60 15.82 8.03 -3.01
N GLY A 61 15.15 8.94 -3.74
CA GLY A 61 14.66 10.21 -3.18
C GLY A 61 13.45 10.01 -2.24
N PRO A 62 12.33 9.47 -2.74
CA PRO A 62 11.12 9.21 -1.95
C PRO A 62 11.41 8.33 -0.72
N VAL A 63 12.18 7.25 -0.89
CA VAL A 63 12.51 6.34 0.22
C VAL A 63 13.29 7.05 1.34
N ARG A 64 14.20 7.98 1.00
CA ARG A 64 14.92 8.79 1.99
C ARG A 64 14.00 9.76 2.72
N GLN A 65 12.97 10.28 2.06
CA GLN A 65 11.96 11.12 2.69
C GLN A 65 11.11 10.31 3.69
N LEU A 66 10.84 9.03 3.39
CA LEU A 66 10.15 8.13 4.30
C LEU A 66 11.02 7.76 5.51
N ALA A 67 12.35 7.66 5.38
CA ALA A 67 13.25 7.33 6.48
C ALA A 67 13.43 8.45 7.56
N ALA A 68 12.45 9.35 7.71
CA ALA A 68 12.34 10.36 8.76
C ALA A 68 13.61 11.19 9.04
N GLY A 69 14.38 11.53 8.00
CA GLY A 69 15.44 12.52 8.11
C GLY A 69 16.88 12.03 8.30
N GLY A 70 17.20 10.77 7.94
CA GLY A 70 18.56 10.47 7.46
C GLY A 70 19.37 9.38 8.16
N GLY A 71 18.72 8.34 8.69
CA GLY A 71 19.43 7.10 9.05
C GLY A 71 19.92 6.34 7.82
N HIS A 72 20.99 5.57 7.98
CA HIS A 72 21.46 4.62 6.96
C HIS A 72 20.57 3.37 6.93
N PHE A 73 20.48 2.70 5.78
CA PHE A 73 19.69 1.48 5.67
C PHE A 73 20.36 0.33 6.42
N ALA A 74 19.57 -0.38 7.23
CA ALA A 74 20.05 -1.52 8.00
C ALA A 74 20.20 -2.74 7.09
N GLY A 75 19.18 -3.01 6.27
CA GLY A 75 19.11 -4.13 5.36
C GLY A 75 17.81 -4.12 4.57
N ALA A 76 17.73 -5.03 3.61
CA ALA A 76 16.53 -5.34 2.87
C ALA A 76 16.48 -6.86 2.71
N ASP A 77 15.34 -7.45 3.01
CA ASP A 77 15.11 -8.86 2.74
C ASP A 77 14.12 -9.01 1.60
N THR A 78 14.26 -10.10 0.86
CA THR A 78 13.34 -10.49 -0.20
C THR A 78 13.11 -11.98 -0.05
N THR A 79 11.85 -12.36 0.12
CA THR A 79 11.43 -13.75 0.25
C THR A 79 10.50 -14.07 -0.89
N GLU A 80 10.73 -15.22 -1.54
CA GLU A 80 9.95 -15.65 -2.70
C GLU A 80 9.67 -17.14 -2.61
N HIS A 81 8.44 -17.52 -2.90
CA HIS A 81 8.09 -18.88 -3.29
C HIS A 81 7.27 -18.82 -4.59
N ALA A 82 7.94 -18.66 -5.74
CA ALA A 82 7.31 -18.54 -7.06
C ALA A 82 6.22 -19.61 -7.33
N GLY A 83 6.43 -20.85 -6.87
CA GLY A 83 5.45 -21.94 -6.99
C GLY A 83 4.19 -21.76 -6.14
N LEU A 84 4.26 -20.94 -5.09
CA LEU A 84 3.15 -20.52 -4.23
C LEU A 84 2.63 -19.12 -4.61
N GLY A 85 3.26 -18.44 -5.57
CA GLY A 85 2.77 -17.18 -6.11
C GLY A 85 2.78 -16.03 -5.12
N ASP A 86 3.70 -16.07 -4.16
CA ASP A 86 3.99 -15.07 -3.15
C ASP A 86 5.32 -14.36 -3.43
N TYR A 87 5.37 -13.08 -3.08
CA TYR A 87 6.57 -12.27 -3.14
C TYR A 87 6.54 -11.27 -2.00
N GLU A 88 7.55 -11.29 -1.14
CA GLU A 88 7.70 -10.34 -0.05
C GLU A 88 9.00 -9.56 -0.26
N CYS A 89 8.91 -8.24 -0.11
CA CYS A 89 10.07 -7.39 -0.05
C CYS A 89 9.95 -6.39 1.08
N ASP A 90 11.07 -6.16 1.76
CA ASP A 90 11.11 -5.31 2.91
C ASP A 90 12.38 -4.46 2.96
N LEU A 91 12.26 -3.23 3.45
CA LEU A 91 13.38 -2.31 3.61
C LEU A 91 13.35 -1.69 5.01
N ARG A 92 14.48 -1.80 5.71
CA ARG A 92 14.65 -1.29 7.07
C ARG A 92 15.71 -0.21 7.14
N PHE A 93 15.49 0.81 7.99
CA PHE A 93 16.54 1.76 8.37
C PHE A 93 17.09 1.43 9.76
N ALA A 94 18.34 1.81 10.00
CA ALA A 94 18.97 1.68 11.31
C ALA A 94 18.37 2.71 12.27
N GLY A 95 17.67 2.24 13.31
CA GLY A 95 17.10 3.07 14.37
C GLY A 95 17.98 3.11 15.63
N HIS A 96 17.59 3.93 16.62
CA HIS A 96 18.13 3.84 17.99
C HIS A 96 17.51 2.62 18.71
N GLY A 97 17.98 1.42 18.40
CA GLY A 97 17.42 0.16 18.87
C GLY A 97 17.27 -0.84 17.71
N ASP A 98 16.12 -1.51 17.61
CA ASP A 98 15.82 -2.42 16.52
C ASP A 98 15.61 -1.70 15.18
N ALA A 99 15.96 -2.37 14.07
CA ALA A 99 15.78 -1.83 12.72
C ALA A 99 14.29 -1.57 12.45
N THR A 100 13.96 -0.35 11.99
CA THR A 100 12.57 0.08 11.78
C THR A 100 12.22 0.01 10.31
N TRP A 101 10.99 -0.42 10.03
CA TRP A 101 10.46 -0.54 8.67
C TRP A 101 10.31 0.81 7.98
N VAL A 102 10.90 0.94 6.78
CA VAL A 102 10.58 2.02 5.84
C VAL A 102 9.34 1.63 5.05
N VAL A 103 9.39 0.42 4.49
CA VAL A 103 8.29 -0.20 3.76
C VAL A 103 8.41 -1.72 3.86
N ARG A 104 7.29 -2.38 4.05
CA ARG A 104 7.12 -3.83 3.86
C ARG A 104 6.06 -4.03 2.79
N MET A 105 6.30 -4.92 1.84
CA MET A 105 5.36 -5.22 0.77
C MET A 105 5.26 -6.72 0.57
N SER A 106 4.03 -7.22 0.54
CA SER A 106 3.72 -8.61 0.20
C SER A 106 2.76 -8.64 -0.99
N ALA A 107 3.00 -9.57 -1.91
CA ALA A 107 2.19 -9.77 -3.10
C ALA A 107 1.74 -11.22 -3.21
N TYR A 108 0.48 -11.44 -3.56
CA TYR A 108 -0.16 -12.75 -3.59
C TYR A 108 -0.97 -12.93 -4.88
N THR A 109 -0.73 -14.02 -5.60
CA THR A 109 -1.51 -14.41 -6.80
C THR A 109 -2.42 -15.62 -6.58
N ARG A 110 -2.15 -16.44 -5.56
CA ARG A 110 -3.04 -17.52 -5.15
C ARG A 110 -4.28 -16.95 -4.48
N ARG A 111 -5.43 -17.50 -4.84
CA ARG A 111 -6.73 -17.01 -4.39
C ARG A 111 -6.87 -17.05 -2.87
N ASP A 112 -6.49 -18.16 -2.23
CA ASP A 112 -6.74 -18.33 -0.80
C ASP A 112 -5.89 -17.37 0.03
N ASP A 113 -4.62 -17.19 -0.33
CA ASP A 113 -3.70 -16.25 0.33
C ASP A 113 -4.19 -14.81 0.13
N ARG A 114 -4.54 -14.46 -1.11
CA ARG A 114 -5.10 -13.16 -1.49
C ARG A 114 -6.39 -12.85 -0.72
N ASP A 115 -7.35 -13.76 -0.72
CA ASP A 115 -8.66 -13.54 -0.10
C ASP A 115 -8.50 -13.51 1.44
N THR A 116 -7.60 -14.29 2.02
CA THR A 116 -7.33 -14.27 3.47
C THR A 116 -6.74 -12.94 3.90
N GLU A 117 -5.70 -12.48 3.21
CA GLU A 117 -5.04 -11.22 3.55
C GLU A 117 -5.95 -10.01 3.29
N PHE A 118 -6.65 -9.99 2.15
CA PHE A 118 -7.51 -8.86 1.79
C PHE A 118 -8.68 -8.69 2.76
N LEU A 119 -9.21 -9.78 3.31
CA LEU A 119 -10.30 -9.72 4.29
C LEU A 119 -9.87 -9.10 5.63
N LEU A 120 -8.57 -8.99 5.92
CA LEU A 120 -8.08 -8.30 7.11
C LEU A 120 -8.40 -6.81 7.09
N SER A 121 -8.56 -6.17 5.92
CA SER A 121 -9.03 -4.77 5.81
C SER A 121 -10.52 -4.60 6.09
N PHE A 122 -11.26 -5.71 6.08
CA PHE A 122 -12.72 -5.73 6.20
C PHE A 122 -13.15 -6.58 7.40
N PRO A 123 -12.64 -6.32 8.62
CA PRO A 123 -13.07 -7.08 9.79
C PRO A 123 -14.57 -6.82 10.07
N GLN A 124 -15.21 -7.75 10.79
CA GLN A 124 -16.68 -7.80 10.97
C GLN A 124 -17.42 -8.00 9.62
N ASP A 125 -18.66 -7.52 9.51
CA ASP A 125 -19.49 -7.59 8.29
C ASP A 125 -18.99 -6.64 7.15
N GLY A 126 -17.69 -6.37 7.08
CA GLY A 126 -17.05 -5.52 6.07
C GLY A 126 -17.22 -4.00 6.23
N PHE A 127 -17.77 -3.55 7.35
CA PHE A 127 -18.01 -2.12 7.64
C PHE A 127 -16.85 -1.44 8.40
N SER A 128 -15.62 -1.91 8.28
CA SER A 128 -14.48 -1.05 8.65
C SER A 128 -14.29 0.04 7.61
N PRO A 129 -13.87 1.26 8.02
CA PRO A 129 -13.53 2.29 7.06
C PRO A 129 -12.29 1.84 6.27
N VAL A 130 -12.43 1.80 4.96
CA VAL A 130 -11.33 1.73 4.01
C VAL A 130 -11.44 2.95 3.10
N TYR A 131 -10.32 3.46 2.62
CA TYR A 131 -10.27 4.68 1.82
C TYR A 131 -9.83 4.37 0.41
N PRO A 132 -10.46 4.93 -0.63
CA PRO A 132 -10.00 4.72 -2.00
C PRO A 132 -8.57 5.26 -2.17
N LEU A 133 -7.74 4.53 -2.92
CA LEU A 133 -6.41 5.02 -3.28
C LEU A 133 -6.53 6.26 -4.18
N ALA A 134 -5.52 7.14 -4.10
CA ALA A 134 -5.48 8.35 -4.89
C ALA A 134 -5.40 8.08 -6.40
N GLY A 135 -5.93 9.00 -7.21
CA GLY A 135 -5.82 8.98 -8.67
C GLY A 135 -6.40 7.72 -9.33
N ASP A 136 -7.47 7.17 -8.76
CA ASP A 136 -8.18 5.98 -9.26
C ASP A 136 -7.27 4.75 -9.37
N LEU A 137 -6.27 4.65 -8.50
CA LEU A 137 -5.51 3.42 -8.35
C LEU A 137 -6.44 2.29 -7.85
N PRO A 138 -6.29 1.06 -8.37
CA PRO A 138 -7.19 -0.06 -8.06
C PRO A 138 -6.86 -0.66 -6.69
N GLY A 139 -7.49 -0.14 -5.64
CA GLY A 139 -7.21 -0.57 -4.28
C GLY A 139 -7.83 0.32 -3.21
N VAL A 140 -7.40 0.09 -1.97
CA VAL A 140 -7.80 0.87 -0.79
C VAL A 140 -6.61 1.10 0.14
N VAL A 141 -6.75 2.08 1.04
CA VAL A 141 -5.97 2.22 2.27
C VAL A 141 -6.86 1.72 3.41
N ASP A 142 -6.37 0.78 4.21
CA ASP A 142 -7.11 0.32 5.39
C ASP A 142 -6.92 1.23 6.61
N ASP A 143 -7.53 0.85 7.74
CA ASP A 143 -7.49 1.62 8.98
C ASP A 143 -6.10 1.62 9.65
N ALA A 144 -5.24 0.66 9.32
CA ALA A 144 -3.84 0.60 9.73
C ALA A 144 -2.93 1.50 8.86
N GLY A 145 -3.47 2.07 7.78
CA GLY A 145 -2.71 2.88 6.83
C GLY A 145 -1.92 2.06 5.81
N GLU A 146 -2.23 0.76 5.68
CA GLU A 146 -1.62 -0.09 4.67
C GLU A 146 -2.32 0.10 3.33
N LEU A 147 -1.53 0.16 2.25
CA LEU A 147 -2.03 0.32 0.90
C LEU A 147 -2.25 -1.06 0.28
N GLN A 148 -3.50 -1.36 -0.06
CA GLN A 148 -3.91 -2.64 -0.62
C GLN A 148 -4.32 -2.48 -2.08
N PHE A 149 -3.53 -3.01 -3.01
CA PHE A 149 -3.78 -2.95 -4.45
C PHE A 149 -4.34 -4.28 -4.94
N LEU A 150 -5.46 -4.26 -5.65
CA LEU A 150 -6.07 -5.46 -6.25
C LEU A 150 -6.04 -5.36 -7.77
N LEU A 151 -5.06 -6.01 -8.39
CA LEU A 151 -4.79 -5.92 -9.82
C LEU A 151 -5.28 -7.14 -10.58
N ARG A 152 -5.87 -6.94 -11.77
CA ARG A 152 -6.12 -8.04 -12.72
C ARG A 152 -4.80 -8.52 -13.31
N CYS A 153 -4.65 -9.84 -13.43
CA CYS A 153 -3.47 -10.49 -14.00
C CYS A 153 -3.80 -11.21 -15.30
N PRO A 154 -3.83 -10.49 -16.44
CA PRO A 154 -4.23 -11.09 -17.72
C PRO A 154 -3.28 -12.20 -18.18
N ALA A 155 -1.99 -12.11 -17.87
CA ALA A 155 -1.01 -13.12 -18.28
C ALA A 155 -1.16 -14.45 -17.53
N LEU A 156 -1.79 -14.43 -16.34
CA LEU A 156 -2.11 -15.64 -15.58
C LEU A 156 -3.43 -16.29 -16.05
N GLY A 157 -4.14 -15.66 -16.98
CA GLY A 157 -5.39 -16.18 -17.53
C GLY A 157 -6.53 -16.25 -16.52
N LYS A 158 -7.26 -17.37 -16.57
CA LYS A 158 -8.44 -17.62 -15.73
C LYS A 158 -8.14 -18.71 -14.70
N ASP A 159 -8.88 -18.70 -13.59
CA ASP A 159 -8.87 -19.80 -12.63
C ASP A 159 -9.78 -20.95 -13.07
N ALA A 160 -9.85 -22.02 -12.26
CA ALA A 160 -10.65 -23.20 -12.55
C ALA A 160 -12.16 -22.93 -12.66
N ALA A 161 -12.65 -21.81 -12.10
CA ALA A 161 -14.03 -21.37 -12.22
C ALA A 161 -14.24 -20.41 -13.40
N GLY A 162 -13.23 -20.21 -14.25
CA GLY A 162 -13.28 -19.32 -15.41
C GLY A 162 -13.17 -17.83 -15.07
N ARG A 163 -12.79 -17.48 -13.84
CA ARG A 163 -12.67 -16.09 -13.38
C ARG A 163 -11.29 -15.52 -13.67
N PRO A 164 -11.17 -14.22 -13.94
CA PRO A 164 -9.87 -13.59 -14.14
C PRO A 164 -9.02 -13.70 -12.88
N ARG A 165 -7.77 -14.14 -13.03
CA ARG A 165 -6.82 -14.14 -11.90
C ARG A 165 -6.46 -12.71 -11.52
N ARG A 166 -6.19 -12.51 -10.23
CA ARG A 166 -5.82 -11.21 -9.66
C ARG A 166 -4.64 -11.36 -8.72
N MET A 167 -3.86 -10.29 -8.59
CA MET A 167 -2.80 -10.14 -7.61
C MET A 167 -3.24 -9.12 -6.57
N LEU A 168 -3.13 -9.48 -5.29
CA LEU A 168 -3.15 -8.51 -4.20
C LEU A 168 -1.72 -8.08 -3.92
N VAL A 169 -1.52 -6.79 -3.69
CA VAL A 169 -0.30 -6.27 -3.07
C VAL A 169 -0.69 -5.49 -1.83
N VAL A 170 -0.14 -5.88 -0.68
CA VAL A 170 -0.27 -5.16 0.58
C VAL A 170 1.06 -4.47 0.86
N ALA A 171 1.03 -3.15 1.02
CA ALA A 171 2.20 -2.36 1.31
C ALA A 171 1.99 -1.58 2.61
N ALA A 172 2.78 -1.91 3.62
CA ALA A 172 2.81 -1.26 4.92
C ALA A 172 3.95 -0.24 4.96
N PRO A 173 3.67 1.07 4.84
CA PRO A 173 4.68 2.10 5.02
C PRO A 173 4.98 2.27 6.53
N GLY A 174 6.21 2.66 6.90
CA GLY A 174 6.58 2.84 8.30
C GLY A 174 5.75 3.91 9.03
N LYS A 175 5.66 3.84 10.37
CA LYS A 175 4.79 4.74 11.16
C LYS A 175 5.08 6.24 10.98
N ASP A 176 6.35 6.61 10.83
CA ASP A 176 6.78 8.01 10.66
C ASP A 176 6.58 8.54 9.23
N THR A 177 6.20 7.65 8.30
CA THR A 177 6.14 7.92 6.87
C THR A 177 4.78 8.43 6.39
N THR A 178 3.76 8.31 7.23
CA THR A 178 2.34 8.65 6.98
C THR A 178 2.09 10.14 6.69
N ARG A 179 3.04 11.01 7.02
CA ARG A 179 3.00 12.46 6.80
C ARG A 179 3.52 12.91 5.43
N ALA A 180 3.97 11.98 4.58
CA ALA A 180 4.48 12.27 3.24
C ALA A 180 3.76 11.40 2.19
N PRO A 181 2.44 11.59 1.98
CA PRO A 181 1.63 10.70 1.13
C PRO A 181 2.21 10.54 -0.28
N ARG A 182 2.70 11.64 -0.87
CA ARG A 182 3.35 11.59 -2.19
C ARG A 182 4.56 10.65 -2.21
N ALA A 183 5.43 10.74 -1.22
CA ALA A 183 6.61 9.87 -1.13
C ALA A 183 6.23 8.41 -0.89
N VAL A 184 5.12 8.15 -0.18
CA VAL A 184 4.57 6.80 -0.03
C VAL A 184 4.14 6.24 -1.38
N TYR A 185 3.33 6.98 -2.16
CA TYR A 185 2.93 6.52 -3.50
C TYR A 185 4.13 6.39 -4.45
N GLU A 186 5.07 7.34 -4.42
CA GLU A 186 6.30 7.27 -5.21
C GLU A 186 7.19 6.07 -4.84
N THR A 187 7.06 5.53 -3.62
CA THR A 187 7.77 4.32 -3.18
C THR A 187 6.99 3.04 -3.50
N VAL A 188 5.69 3.02 -3.19
CA VAL A 188 4.86 1.81 -3.26
C VAL A 188 4.45 1.46 -4.69
N VAL A 189 4.13 2.45 -5.54
CA VAL A 189 3.69 2.17 -6.92
C VAL A 189 4.78 1.43 -7.73
N PRO A 190 6.07 1.82 -7.69
CA PRO A 190 7.14 1.04 -8.29
C PRO A 190 7.27 -0.39 -7.75
N LEU A 191 7.08 -0.60 -6.44
CA LEU A 191 7.08 -1.93 -5.81
C LEU A 191 5.96 -2.81 -6.35
N VAL A 192 4.73 -2.29 -6.43
CA VAL A 192 3.58 -2.99 -7.02
C VAL A 192 3.87 -3.39 -8.47
N ASN A 193 4.45 -2.47 -9.25
CA ASN A 193 4.86 -2.74 -10.63
C ASN A 193 5.97 -3.80 -10.71
N SER A 194 6.88 -3.85 -9.73
CA SER A 194 7.92 -4.88 -9.64
C SER A 194 7.32 -6.24 -9.34
N ALA A 195 6.47 -6.34 -8.30
CA ALA A 195 5.74 -7.56 -7.97
C ALA A 195 4.95 -8.11 -9.16
N SER A 196 4.29 -7.24 -9.92
CA SER A 196 3.55 -7.65 -11.11
C SER A 196 4.42 -8.29 -12.19
N ARG A 197 5.64 -7.76 -12.40
CA ARG A 197 6.62 -8.34 -13.34
C ARG A 197 7.16 -9.66 -12.81
N HIS A 198 7.54 -9.68 -11.54
CA HIS A 198 8.16 -10.84 -10.89
C HIS A 198 7.22 -12.05 -10.86
N LEU A 199 5.96 -11.83 -10.47
CA LEU A 199 4.92 -12.86 -10.41
C LEU A 199 4.29 -13.16 -11.78
N GLY A 200 4.77 -12.56 -12.87
CA GLY A 200 4.24 -12.77 -14.22
C GLY A 200 2.75 -12.38 -14.36
N CYS A 201 2.26 -11.45 -13.53
CA CYS A 201 0.86 -11.05 -13.50
C CYS A 201 0.42 -10.41 -14.83
N GLY A 202 1.32 -9.65 -15.46
CA GLY A 202 1.03 -8.95 -16.73
C GLY A 202 0.06 -7.78 -16.58
N ALA A 203 -0.09 -7.24 -15.37
CA ALA A 203 -0.90 -6.03 -15.17
C ALA A 203 -0.26 -4.83 -15.87
N LYS A 204 -1.10 -3.90 -16.33
CA LYS A 204 -0.61 -2.63 -16.87
C LYS A 204 0.15 -1.88 -15.76
N PRO A 205 1.36 -1.36 -16.01
CA PRO A 205 2.09 -0.59 -15.02
C PRO A 205 1.27 0.60 -14.50
N LEU A 206 1.19 0.72 -13.18
CA LEU A 206 0.57 1.82 -12.47
C LEU A 206 1.45 3.06 -12.52
N THR A 207 0.83 4.23 -12.46
CA THR A 207 1.51 5.52 -12.39
C THR A 207 1.16 6.22 -11.09
N VAL A 208 2.14 6.92 -10.51
CA VAL A 208 1.93 7.73 -9.31
C VAL A 208 0.92 8.86 -9.62
N PRO A 209 -0.15 9.00 -8.81
CA PRO A 209 -1.11 10.10 -8.95
C PRO A 209 -0.45 11.46 -8.80
N LYS A 210 -0.94 12.47 -9.54
CA LYS A 210 -0.48 13.86 -9.38
C LYS A 210 -0.94 14.47 -8.05
N ASP A 211 -2.18 14.14 -7.67
CA ASP A 211 -2.78 14.53 -6.40
C ASP A 211 -2.90 13.29 -5.51
N THR A 212 -2.20 13.32 -4.39
CA THR A 212 -2.15 12.24 -3.40
C THR A 212 -2.78 12.65 -2.07
N GLY A 213 -3.40 13.82 -2.01
CA GLY A 213 -3.80 14.45 -0.76
C GLY A 213 -2.61 14.92 0.08
N SER A 214 -2.93 15.56 1.22
CA SER A 214 -1.94 16.10 2.17
C SER A 214 -1.53 15.12 3.27
N VAL A 215 -2.36 14.12 3.56
CA VAL A 215 -2.12 13.07 4.57
C VAL A 215 -2.75 11.78 4.07
N LEU A 216 -2.14 10.62 4.36
CA LEU A 216 -2.81 9.34 4.14
C LEU A 216 -4.00 9.22 5.10
N PRO A 217 -5.21 8.90 4.62
CA PRO A 217 -6.37 8.84 5.47
C PRO A 217 -6.19 7.73 6.52
N ASP A 218 -6.56 8.03 7.77
CA ASP A 218 -6.58 7.08 8.88
C ASP A 218 -7.88 7.22 9.68
N SER A 219 -8.17 6.24 10.54
CA SER A 219 -9.37 6.26 11.38
C SER A 219 -9.35 7.36 12.46
N ALA A 220 -8.18 7.90 12.80
CA ALA A 220 -8.05 8.99 13.77
C ALA A 220 -8.40 10.36 13.16
N HIS A 221 -8.22 10.51 11.85
CA HIS A 221 -8.40 11.73 11.07
C HIS A 221 -9.16 11.41 9.77
N PRO A 222 -10.43 10.99 9.86
CA PRO A 222 -11.19 10.65 8.66
C PRO A 222 -11.36 11.87 7.75
N PRO A 223 -11.48 11.67 6.43
CA PRO A 223 -11.76 12.74 5.48
C PRO A 223 -13.01 13.51 5.88
N ARG A 224 -12.99 14.83 5.66
CA ARG A 224 -14.16 15.67 5.97
C ARG A 224 -15.34 15.26 5.08
N GLY A 225 -16.50 15.11 5.70
CA GLY A 225 -17.75 14.94 4.97
C GLY A 225 -18.08 16.17 4.11
N ILE A 226 -18.57 15.92 2.91
CA ILE A 226 -19.06 16.94 1.98
C ILE A 226 -20.59 17.05 2.09
N PRO A 227 -21.20 18.20 1.76
CA PRO A 227 -22.64 18.29 1.63
C PRO A 227 -23.16 17.28 0.60
N VAL A 228 -24.36 16.74 0.82
CA VAL A 228 -25.00 15.77 -0.10
C VAL A 228 -25.04 16.25 -1.56
N SER A 229 -25.26 17.55 -1.78
CA SER A 229 -25.23 18.14 -3.13
C SER A 229 -23.87 18.01 -3.82
N GLY A 230 -22.78 17.97 -3.07
CA GLY A 230 -21.42 17.77 -3.59
C GLY A 230 -21.10 16.31 -3.90
N ALA A 231 -21.94 15.36 -3.49
CA ALA A 231 -21.65 13.93 -3.69
C ALA A 231 -21.81 13.47 -5.14
N ALA A 232 -22.53 14.22 -6.00
CA ALA A 232 -22.90 13.80 -7.35
C ALA A 232 -21.73 13.34 -8.23
N GLY A 233 -20.55 13.97 -8.08
CA GLY A 233 -19.32 13.63 -8.81
C GLY A 233 -18.43 12.58 -8.13
N THR A 234 -18.91 11.91 -7.08
CA THR A 234 -18.14 10.94 -6.30
C THR A 234 -18.72 9.52 -6.45
N GLY A 235 -18.02 8.50 -5.94
CA GLY A 235 -18.55 7.14 -5.83
C GLY A 235 -19.82 7.03 -4.97
N CYS A 236 -20.18 8.09 -4.23
CA CYS A 236 -21.41 8.20 -3.45
C CYS A 236 -22.47 9.10 -4.09
N GLY A 237 -22.43 9.25 -5.42
CA GLY A 237 -23.33 10.13 -6.18
C GLY A 237 -24.82 9.84 -6.03
N TRP A 238 -25.19 8.59 -5.74
CA TRP A 238 -26.57 8.21 -5.41
C TRP A 238 -27.18 9.09 -4.31
N ALA A 239 -26.39 9.51 -3.31
CA ALA A 239 -26.87 10.27 -2.16
C ALA A 239 -27.43 11.64 -2.58
N ALA A 240 -26.87 12.25 -3.64
CA ALA A 240 -27.34 13.53 -4.17
C ALA A 240 -28.75 13.45 -4.78
N ARG A 241 -29.15 12.25 -5.25
CA ARG A 241 -30.46 12.01 -5.89
C ARG A 241 -31.44 11.29 -4.95
N ALA A 242 -30.92 10.63 -3.92
CA ALA A 242 -31.73 9.92 -2.95
C ALA A 242 -32.56 10.89 -2.10
N ARG A 243 -33.81 10.51 -1.85
CA ARG A 243 -34.61 11.15 -0.81
C ARG A 243 -34.07 10.68 0.53
N LEU A 244 -33.13 11.39 1.14
CA LEU A 244 -32.63 11.05 2.47
C LEU A 244 -33.70 11.37 3.55
N PRO A 245 -33.79 10.57 4.64
CA PRO A 245 -34.64 10.92 5.78
C PRO A 245 -34.13 12.22 6.43
N LEU A 246 -34.96 13.02 7.13
CA LEU A 246 -34.53 14.26 7.81
C LEU A 246 -33.82 15.27 6.86
N SER A 247 -34.61 15.95 6.02
CA SER A 247 -34.11 16.85 4.98
C SER A 247 -33.21 17.98 5.51
N GLY A 248 -32.05 18.18 4.87
CA GLY A 248 -31.27 19.42 4.94
C GLY A 248 -30.00 19.42 5.80
N ASN A 249 -29.71 18.36 6.56
CA ASN A 249 -28.59 18.33 7.51
C ASN A 249 -27.57 17.21 7.26
N TRP A 250 -27.53 16.60 6.07
CA TRP A 250 -26.64 15.47 5.81
C TRP A 250 -25.30 15.88 5.23
N GLN A 251 -24.26 15.20 5.69
CA GLN A 251 -22.95 15.16 5.06
C GLN A 251 -22.66 13.73 4.63
N VAL A 252 -21.94 13.59 3.53
CA VAL A 252 -21.50 12.31 2.96
C VAL A 252 -19.98 12.27 3.01
N GLN A 253 -19.43 11.18 3.52
CA GLN A 253 -18.01 10.84 3.36
C GLN A 253 -17.91 9.78 2.26
N PRO A 254 -17.34 10.14 1.08
CA PRO A 254 -17.20 9.21 -0.03
C PRO A 254 -15.96 8.33 0.17
N LEU A 255 -16.12 7.22 0.88
CA LEU A 255 -15.07 6.23 1.13
C LEU A 255 -15.09 5.12 0.06
N LEU A 256 -15.39 5.51 -1.18
CA LEU A 256 -15.54 4.62 -2.34
C LEU A 256 -15.33 5.45 -3.62
N ASN A 257 -14.65 4.85 -4.61
CA ASN A 257 -14.58 5.35 -5.99
C ASN A 257 -14.79 4.17 -6.98
N ASP A 258 -14.75 4.48 -8.28
CA ASP A 258 -15.07 3.53 -9.34
C ASP A 258 -13.98 2.44 -9.55
N THR A 259 -12.79 2.58 -8.96
CA THR A 259 -11.68 1.61 -9.09
C THR A 259 -11.40 0.82 -7.83
N SER A 260 -11.94 1.24 -6.69
CA SER A 260 -11.77 0.53 -5.43
C SER A 260 -12.50 -0.82 -5.45
N PRO A 261 -11.84 -1.91 -5.01
CA PRO A 261 -12.45 -3.23 -4.92
C PRO A 261 -13.58 -3.31 -3.87
N GLY A 262 -13.64 -2.35 -2.95
CA GLY A 262 -14.74 -2.18 -2.03
C GLY A 262 -14.60 -0.87 -1.26
N GLY A 263 -15.65 -0.50 -0.54
CA GLY A 263 -15.70 0.77 0.18
C GLY A 263 -17.12 1.09 0.64
N ARG A 264 -17.31 2.30 1.16
CA ARG A 264 -18.63 2.71 1.66
C ARG A 264 -18.91 4.20 1.52
N CYS A 265 -20.18 4.53 1.62
CA CYS A 265 -20.69 5.88 1.77
C CYS A 265 -21.20 6.05 3.20
N ASP A 266 -20.51 6.85 4.00
CA ASP A 266 -20.95 7.18 5.35
C ASP A 266 -21.71 8.51 5.34
N LEU A 267 -22.87 8.51 5.96
CA LEU A 267 -23.75 9.67 6.07
C LEU A 267 -23.90 10.06 7.54
N THR A 268 -23.59 11.32 7.83
CA THR A 268 -23.68 11.91 9.16
C THR A 268 -24.60 13.12 9.14
N LEU A 269 -25.17 13.44 10.30
CA LEU A 269 -25.91 14.69 10.49
C LEU A 269 -24.94 15.80 10.89
N ARG A 270 -24.99 16.94 10.20
CA ARG A 270 -24.16 18.14 10.45
C ARG A 270 -24.28 18.66 11.88
N ASN A 271 -25.47 18.53 12.46
CA ASN A 271 -25.77 18.94 13.83
C ASN A 271 -25.96 17.72 14.76
N GLY A 272 -25.57 16.53 14.31
CA GLY A 272 -25.55 15.33 15.14
C GLY A 272 -24.33 15.27 16.05
N PRO A 273 -24.27 14.30 16.97
CA PRO A 273 -23.07 14.05 17.76
C PRO A 273 -21.84 13.84 16.87
N ALA A 274 -20.72 14.47 17.25
CA ALA A 274 -19.48 14.37 16.48
C ALA A 274 -19.04 12.91 16.34
N GLY A 275 -18.71 12.50 15.11
CA GLY A 275 -18.29 11.13 14.80
C GLY A 275 -19.41 10.09 14.74
N GLN A 276 -20.68 10.48 14.94
CA GLN A 276 -21.79 9.54 14.82
C GLN A 276 -22.25 9.38 13.36
N THR A 277 -21.97 8.21 12.80
CA THR A 277 -22.53 7.78 11.51
C THR A 277 -23.94 7.27 11.70
N GLU A 278 -24.90 7.90 11.03
CA GLU A 278 -26.31 7.51 11.08
C GLU A 278 -26.65 6.44 10.04
N LEU A 279 -25.90 6.41 8.94
CA LEU A 279 -26.14 5.54 7.80
C LEU A 279 -24.83 5.26 7.07
N SER A 280 -24.53 3.99 6.84
CA SER A 280 -23.43 3.50 6.01
C SER A 280 -23.99 2.57 4.94
N LEU A 281 -23.61 2.77 3.69
CA LEU A 281 -23.86 1.82 2.62
C LEU A 281 -22.54 1.37 2.00
N ALA A 282 -22.33 0.07 1.94
CA ALA A 282 -21.08 -0.52 1.51
C ALA A 282 -21.25 -1.34 0.23
N ALA A 283 -20.23 -1.32 -0.62
CA ALA A 283 -20.15 -2.11 -1.85
C ALA A 283 -18.82 -2.87 -1.87
N TRP A 284 -18.86 -4.12 -2.33
CA TRP A 284 -17.67 -4.98 -2.47
C TRP A 284 -17.74 -5.78 -3.76
N TYR A 285 -16.63 -5.83 -4.50
CA TYR A 285 -16.55 -6.35 -5.87
C TYR A 285 -15.56 -7.51 -5.99
N GLY A 286 -16.09 -8.69 -6.30
CA GLY A 286 -15.37 -9.95 -6.46
C GLY A 286 -15.94 -11.04 -5.56
N ASP A 287 -15.68 -12.30 -5.88
CA ASP A 287 -16.27 -13.45 -5.17
C ASP A 287 -15.91 -13.55 -3.67
N TRP A 288 -14.83 -12.89 -3.24
CA TRP A 288 -14.49 -12.76 -1.82
C TRP A 288 -15.56 -12.00 -1.03
N SER A 289 -16.33 -11.11 -1.69
CA SER A 289 -17.37 -10.29 -1.07
C SER A 289 -18.55 -11.10 -0.53
N ASP A 290 -18.78 -12.33 -1.01
CA ASP A 290 -19.83 -13.20 -0.48
C ASP A 290 -19.60 -13.51 1.01
N ARG A 291 -18.34 -13.52 1.47
CA ARG A 291 -17.97 -13.74 2.88
C ARG A 291 -18.35 -12.57 3.78
N LEU A 292 -18.53 -11.36 3.23
CA LEU A 292 -18.88 -10.16 4.00
C LEU A 292 -20.39 -10.03 4.24
N VAL A 293 -21.21 -10.74 3.48
CA VAL A 293 -22.67 -10.70 3.57
C VAL A 293 -23.28 -12.04 3.98
N THR A 294 -22.45 -12.99 4.40
CA THR A 294 -22.87 -14.33 4.81
C THR A 294 -22.31 -14.63 6.19
N ASP A 295 -23.19 -14.86 7.16
CA ASP A 295 -22.83 -15.33 8.49
C ASP A 295 -23.34 -16.76 8.66
N SER A 296 -22.46 -17.68 9.06
CA SER A 296 -22.80 -19.09 9.31
C SER A 296 -23.53 -19.77 8.14
N GLY A 297 -23.20 -19.35 6.90
CA GLY A 297 -23.83 -19.83 5.67
C GLY A 297 -25.17 -19.18 5.32
N VAL A 298 -25.67 -18.28 6.16
CA VAL A 298 -26.92 -17.54 5.95
C VAL A 298 -26.62 -16.12 5.49
N ARG A 299 -27.27 -15.70 4.41
CA ARG A 299 -27.14 -14.32 3.93
C ARG A 299 -27.78 -13.34 4.90
N MET A 300 -27.05 -12.28 5.22
CA MET A 300 -27.52 -11.22 6.09
C MET A 300 -28.73 -10.48 5.48
N PRO A 301 -29.70 -10.04 6.30
CA PRO A 301 -30.82 -9.22 5.81
C PRO A 301 -30.31 -7.84 5.33
N LEU A 302 -31.13 -7.14 4.53
CA LEU A 302 -30.79 -5.81 4.01
C LEU A 302 -29.48 -5.79 3.22
N THR A 303 -29.35 -6.79 2.36
CA THR A 303 -28.25 -6.92 1.41
C THR A 303 -28.80 -6.91 -0.02
N ALA A 304 -27.95 -6.59 -0.99
CA ALA A 304 -28.26 -6.72 -2.39
C ALA A 304 -27.07 -7.32 -3.12
N THR A 305 -27.33 -7.99 -4.24
CA THR A 305 -26.30 -8.73 -5.00
C THR A 305 -26.41 -8.47 -6.48
N ALA A 306 -25.28 -8.45 -7.16
CA ALA A 306 -25.19 -8.33 -8.61
C ALA A 306 -23.99 -9.15 -9.13
N ARG A 307 -23.77 -9.11 -10.44
CA ARG A 307 -22.60 -9.68 -11.11
C ARG A 307 -21.86 -8.61 -11.90
N CYS A 308 -20.60 -8.37 -11.57
CA CYS A 308 -19.73 -7.43 -12.27
C CYS A 308 -18.59 -8.22 -12.91
N ASP A 309 -18.42 -8.13 -14.24
CA ASP A 309 -17.45 -8.94 -14.98
C ASP A 309 -17.52 -10.46 -14.69
N GLY A 310 -18.73 -10.96 -14.44
CA GLY A 310 -19.00 -12.36 -14.09
C GLY A 310 -18.75 -12.74 -12.63
N GLU A 311 -18.15 -11.86 -11.83
CA GLU A 311 -17.88 -12.09 -10.41
C GLU A 311 -18.99 -11.51 -9.52
N ALA A 312 -19.11 -12.01 -8.29
CA ALA A 312 -20.08 -11.50 -7.32
C ALA A 312 -19.80 -10.03 -6.98
N ALA A 313 -20.86 -9.27 -6.81
CA ALA A 313 -20.82 -7.97 -6.16
C ALA A 313 -21.92 -7.92 -5.12
N ASN A 314 -21.57 -7.46 -3.92
CA ASN A 314 -22.45 -7.44 -2.77
C ASN A 314 -22.55 -6.02 -2.22
N PHE A 315 -23.75 -5.65 -1.81
CA PHE A 315 -24.10 -4.35 -1.26
C PHE A 315 -24.82 -4.53 0.06
N ALA A 316 -24.54 -3.68 1.05
CA ALA A 316 -25.20 -3.74 2.34
C ALA A 316 -25.46 -2.34 2.90
N ILE A 317 -26.41 -2.26 3.84
CA ILE A 317 -26.74 -1.05 4.57
C ILE A 317 -26.66 -1.29 6.08
N ARG A 318 -25.96 -0.40 6.79
CA ARG A 318 -26.00 -0.28 8.24
C ARG A 318 -26.58 1.09 8.58
N ALA A 319 -27.63 1.13 9.38
CA ALA A 319 -28.34 2.37 9.67
C ALA A 319 -28.80 2.42 11.12
N SER A 320 -28.93 3.62 11.69
CA SER A 320 -29.50 3.81 13.01
C SER A 320 -30.93 3.28 13.08
N LYS A 321 -31.37 2.88 14.28
CA LYS A 321 -32.71 2.28 14.50
C LYS A 321 -33.86 3.22 14.14
N SER A 322 -33.62 4.54 14.13
CA SER A 322 -34.61 5.54 13.73
C SER A 322 -34.98 5.47 12.24
N ILE A 323 -34.11 4.91 11.40
CA ILE A 323 -34.37 4.65 10.00
C ILE A 323 -35.04 3.27 9.89
N GLY A 324 -36.36 3.22 9.76
CA GLY A 324 -37.09 1.95 9.65
C GLY A 324 -36.73 1.12 8.41
N ASP A 325 -36.94 -0.21 8.48
CA ASP A 325 -36.47 -1.15 7.46
C ASP A 325 -37.01 -0.91 6.05
N ALA A 326 -38.28 -0.48 5.93
CA ALA A 326 -38.84 -0.10 4.62
C ALA A 326 -38.03 1.03 3.96
N ARG A 327 -37.54 1.99 4.76
CA ARG A 327 -36.70 3.07 4.26
C ARG A 327 -35.29 2.58 3.95
N ARG A 328 -34.72 1.71 4.79
CA ARG A 328 -33.41 1.08 4.54
C ARG A 328 -33.38 0.35 3.20
N ARG A 329 -34.43 -0.41 2.88
CA ARG A 329 -34.57 -1.10 1.58
C ARG A 329 -34.57 -0.14 0.40
N VAL A 330 -35.29 0.98 0.49
CA VAL A 330 -35.33 1.99 -0.58
C VAL A 330 -33.96 2.64 -0.76
N LEU A 331 -33.25 2.95 0.32
CA LEU A 331 -31.90 3.53 0.27
C LEU A 331 -30.89 2.53 -0.29
N LEU A 332 -30.92 1.29 0.17
CA LEU A 332 -30.08 0.20 -0.35
C LEU A 332 -30.30 -0.01 -1.84
N ARG A 333 -31.55 -0.02 -2.31
CA ARG A 333 -31.88 -0.12 -3.73
C ARG A 333 -31.25 1.03 -4.51
N SER A 334 -31.47 2.27 -4.08
CA SER A 334 -30.94 3.45 -4.77
C SER A 334 -29.41 3.46 -4.86
N PHE A 335 -28.74 2.99 -3.81
CA PHE A 335 -27.29 2.83 -3.80
C PHE A 335 -26.84 1.71 -4.74
N ALA A 336 -27.43 0.52 -4.61
CA ALA A 336 -27.04 -0.64 -5.41
C ALA A 336 -27.31 -0.42 -6.91
N GLU A 337 -28.39 0.27 -7.29
CA GLU A 337 -28.66 0.65 -8.68
C GLU A 337 -27.58 1.59 -9.25
N ASP A 338 -27.18 2.62 -8.50
CA ASP A 338 -26.09 3.54 -8.90
C ASP A 338 -24.75 2.80 -9.06
N GLN A 339 -24.43 1.90 -8.12
CA GLN A 339 -23.20 1.11 -8.19
C GLN A 339 -23.21 0.11 -9.35
N VAL A 340 -24.35 -0.56 -9.60
CA VAL A 340 -24.51 -1.47 -10.73
C VAL A 340 -24.35 -0.75 -12.06
N GLU A 341 -24.92 0.45 -12.20
CA GLU A 341 -24.78 1.27 -13.40
C GLU A 341 -23.33 1.70 -13.63
N ARG A 342 -22.66 2.24 -12.59
CA ARG A 342 -21.26 2.70 -12.66
C ARG A 342 -20.29 1.62 -13.10
N HIS A 343 -20.46 0.41 -12.56
CA HIS A 343 -19.54 -0.70 -12.78
C HIS A 343 -20.01 -1.66 -13.89
N GLY A 344 -21.08 -1.32 -14.62
CA GLY A 344 -21.59 -2.15 -15.72
C GLY A 344 -22.04 -3.54 -15.28
N CYS A 345 -22.54 -3.66 -14.05
CA CYS A 345 -22.94 -4.94 -13.47
C CYS A 345 -24.32 -5.35 -13.96
N SER A 346 -24.69 -6.61 -13.72
CA SER A 346 -25.98 -7.18 -14.12
C SER A 346 -26.62 -8.02 -13.01
N GLY A 347 -27.92 -8.30 -13.16
CA GLY A 347 -28.62 -9.24 -12.29
C GLY A 347 -28.80 -8.76 -10.84
N LEU A 348 -29.04 -7.46 -10.64
CA LEU A 348 -29.29 -6.89 -9.32
C LEU A 348 -30.49 -7.57 -8.64
N ARG A 349 -30.28 -8.08 -7.43
CA ARG A 349 -31.30 -8.71 -6.57
C ARG A 349 -31.16 -8.18 -5.16
N LEU A 350 -32.25 -7.71 -4.58
CA LEU A 350 -32.31 -7.36 -3.16
C LEU A 350 -32.73 -8.57 -2.35
N THR A 351 -32.09 -8.76 -1.20
CA THR A 351 -32.42 -9.81 -0.23
C THR A 351 -33.10 -9.21 1.00
N GLY A 352 -34.22 -9.83 1.37
CA GLY A 352 -35.11 -9.37 2.43
C GLY A 352 -36.09 -8.33 1.94
#